data_AF-A0A897MSS1-F1
#
_entry.id   AF-A0A897MSS1-F1
#
_cell.length_a   1.000
_cell.length_b   1.000
_cell.length_c   1.000
_cell.angle_alpha   90.00
_cell.angle_beta   90.00
_cell.angle_gamma   90.00
#
_symmetry.space_group_name_H-M   'P 1'
#
loop_
_entity.id
_entity.type
_entity.pdbx_description
1 polymer ?
#
loop_
_entity_poly.entity_id
_entity_poly.type
_entity_poly.pdbx_seq_one_letter_code
_entity_poly.pdbx_strand_id
1 'polypeptide(L)'
;MATDGSYRKESGGLGVVIETREGKRVARLSLPQPVPDNNVAEYRALHLGLDVLATRSPPNARVGVLVDHDELAGNVNNAILATQHPDGKPPHPLSPPQNTTNHWRGIRARLSGFGEVRAARINSEDNPAHPLANAPDQYAHVNHEPDRCVLPGSAESPTSEFPPPSRADRHASD
;
A
#
# COMPACT_ATOMS: atom_id res chain seq x y z
N MET A 1 3.23 -1.19 -0.85
CA MET A 1 2.89 0.01 -1.63
C MET A 1 3.69 1.18 -1.10
N ALA A 2 4.21 2.02 -1.99
CA ALA A 2 4.82 3.29 -1.67
C ALA A 2 4.06 4.42 -2.36
N THR A 3 3.92 5.56 -1.69
CA THR A 3 3.29 6.76 -2.26
C THR A 3 4.11 8.00 -1.93
N ASP A 4 4.05 8.99 -2.81
CA ASP A 4 4.65 10.31 -2.61
C ASP A 4 3.79 11.35 -3.33
N GLY A 5 3.67 12.55 -2.77
CA GLY A 5 3.01 13.69 -3.37
C GLY A 5 3.96 14.89 -3.44
N SER A 6 4.16 15.43 -4.63
CA SER A 6 4.96 16.66 -4.80
C SER A 6 4.07 17.89 -4.99
N TYR A 7 4.54 19.01 -4.45
CA TYR A 7 3.94 20.32 -4.63
C TYR A 7 4.96 21.33 -5.17
N ARG A 8 4.54 22.09 -6.19
CA ARG A 8 5.20 23.31 -6.66
C ARG A 8 4.12 24.38 -6.90
N LYS A 9 4.49 25.65 -6.91
CA LYS A 9 3.53 26.77 -7.01
C LYS A 9 2.57 26.66 -8.22
N GLU A 10 3.03 26.07 -9.33
CA GLU A 10 2.27 25.96 -10.58
C GLU A 10 2.14 24.51 -11.07
N SER A 11 2.66 23.54 -10.33
CA SER A 11 2.66 22.14 -10.72
C SER A 11 2.72 21.22 -9.50
N GLY A 12 2.71 19.92 -9.74
CA GLY A 12 2.77 18.92 -8.69
C GLY A 12 2.48 17.57 -9.29
N GLY A 13 2.64 16.54 -8.49
CA GLY A 13 2.40 15.19 -8.98
C GLY A 13 2.15 14.20 -7.86
N LEU A 14 1.49 13.11 -8.23
CA LEU A 14 1.24 11.97 -7.37
C LEU A 14 2.01 10.78 -7.91
N GLY A 15 2.83 10.19 -7.04
CA GLY A 15 3.55 8.95 -7.29
C GLY A 15 2.91 7.81 -6.51
N VAL A 16 2.66 6.68 -7.19
CA VAL A 16 2.21 5.45 -6.54
C VAL A 16 2.99 4.27 -7.12
N VAL A 17 3.53 3.43 -6.24
CA VAL A 17 4.15 2.14 -6.60
C VAL A 17 3.50 1.04 -5.77
N ILE A 18 2.90 0.05 -6.44
CA ILE A 18 2.30 -1.12 -5.80
C ILE A 18 2.98 -2.37 -6.33
N GLU A 19 3.50 -3.18 -5.41
CA GLU A 19 4.16 -4.44 -5.70
C GLU A 19 3.71 -5.51 -4.69
N THR A 20 3.77 -6.78 -5.09
CA THR A 20 3.58 -7.92 -4.17
C THR A 20 4.76 -8.05 -3.23
N ARG A 21 4.62 -8.94 -2.25
CA ARG A 21 5.71 -9.33 -1.36
C ARG A 21 6.96 -9.84 -2.11
N GLU A 22 6.77 -10.50 -3.26
CA GLU A 22 7.84 -11.03 -4.11
C GLU A 22 8.40 -9.98 -5.09
N GLY A 23 7.99 -8.71 -4.98
CA GLY A 23 8.42 -7.64 -5.87
C GLY A 23 7.74 -7.64 -7.24
N LYS A 24 6.65 -8.40 -7.42
CA LYS A 24 5.89 -8.34 -8.67
C LYS A 24 5.06 -7.07 -8.71
N ARG A 25 5.25 -6.25 -9.74
CA ARG A 25 4.48 -5.03 -9.96
C ARG A 25 2.99 -5.31 -10.14
N VAL A 26 2.18 -4.55 -9.40
CA VAL A 26 0.70 -4.48 -9.48
C VAL A 26 0.26 -3.22 -10.22
N ALA A 27 0.86 -2.08 -9.87
CA ALA A 27 0.57 -0.79 -10.47
C ALA A 27 1.75 0.17 -10.27
N ARG A 28 1.96 1.08 -11.22
CA ARG A 28 2.77 2.29 -11.05
C ARG A 28 2.00 3.44 -11.66
N LEU A 29 1.90 4.55 -10.94
CA LEU A 29 1.21 5.75 -11.40
C LEU A 29 2.07 6.98 -11.15
N SER A 30 2.03 7.88 -12.12
CA SER A 30 2.74 9.14 -12.12
C SER A 30 1.84 10.19 -12.75
N LEU A 31 1.09 10.89 -11.91
CA LEU A 31 0.01 11.77 -12.38
C LEU A 31 0.36 13.23 -12.11
N PRO A 32 0.34 14.11 -13.12
CA PRO A 32 0.44 15.54 -12.88
C PRO A 32 -0.81 16.00 -12.12
N GLN A 33 -0.61 16.65 -10.98
CA GLN A 33 -1.70 17.03 -10.11
C GLN A 33 -1.37 18.34 -9.39
N PRO A 34 -2.01 19.45 -9.78
CA PRO A 34 -2.00 20.66 -8.98
C PRO A 34 -2.70 20.40 -7.63
N VAL A 35 -2.04 20.82 -6.57
CA VAL A 35 -2.48 20.72 -5.17
C VAL A 35 -2.14 22.03 -4.45
N PRO A 36 -2.90 22.40 -3.41
CA PRO A 36 -2.69 23.68 -2.73
C PRO A 36 -1.42 23.72 -1.87
N ASP A 37 -0.95 22.55 -1.40
CA ASP A 37 0.30 22.41 -0.64
C ASP A 37 0.79 20.95 -0.65
N ASN A 38 1.96 20.74 -0.02
CA ASN A 38 2.59 19.43 0.08
C ASN A 38 1.74 18.44 0.88
N ASN A 39 1.11 18.86 1.97
CA ASN A 39 0.31 17.97 2.81
C ASN A 39 -0.86 17.37 2.03
N VAL A 40 -1.54 18.17 1.22
CA VAL A 40 -2.61 17.68 0.34
C VAL A 40 -2.05 16.75 -0.73
N ALA A 41 -0.85 17.02 -1.25
CA ALA A 41 -0.16 16.13 -2.19
C ALA A 41 0.01 14.72 -1.58
N GLU A 42 0.62 14.63 -0.40
CA GLU A 42 0.91 13.36 0.29
C GLU A 42 -0.36 12.56 0.59
N TYR A 43 -1.36 13.21 1.20
CA TYR A 43 -2.62 12.55 1.55
C TYR A 43 -3.40 12.12 0.30
N ARG A 44 -3.33 12.89 -0.78
CA ARG A 44 -3.98 12.54 -2.04
C ARG A 44 -3.26 11.38 -2.72
N ALA A 45 -1.93 11.34 -2.71
CA ALA A 45 -1.14 10.23 -3.25
C ALA A 45 -1.45 8.92 -2.51
N LEU A 46 -1.49 8.97 -1.17
CA LEU A 46 -1.88 7.81 -0.37
C LEU A 46 -3.32 7.37 -0.67
N HIS A 47 -4.27 8.31 -0.72
CA HIS A 47 -5.67 7.99 -1.03
C HIS A 47 -5.79 7.31 -2.40
N LEU A 48 -5.15 7.87 -3.44
CA LEU A 48 -5.12 7.28 -4.78
C LEU A 48 -4.53 5.86 -4.76
N GLY A 49 -3.39 5.67 -4.08
CA GLY A 49 -2.77 4.36 -3.97
C GLY A 49 -3.68 3.33 -3.32
N LEU A 50 -4.38 3.70 -2.25
CA LEU A 50 -5.34 2.83 -1.57
C LEU A 50 -6.58 2.51 -2.43
N ASP A 51 -7.08 3.46 -3.22
CA ASP A 51 -8.16 3.21 -4.18
C ASP A 51 -7.74 2.17 -5.23
N VAL A 52 -6.55 2.36 -5.81
CA VAL A 52 -6.00 1.44 -6.81
C VAL A 52 -5.74 0.07 -6.19
N LEU A 53 -5.17 0.02 -4.98
CA LEU A 53 -4.90 -1.23 -4.29
C LEU A 53 -6.18 -2.01 -3.97
N ALA A 54 -7.23 -1.32 -3.52
CA ALA A 54 -8.50 -1.95 -3.15
C ALA A 54 -9.22 -2.59 -4.34
N THR A 55 -9.05 -2.04 -5.55
CA THR A 55 -9.60 -2.64 -6.78
C THR A 55 -8.79 -3.84 -7.29
N ARG A 56 -7.54 -3.99 -6.85
CA ARG A 56 -6.57 -4.99 -7.35
C ARG A 56 -6.19 -6.06 -6.35
N SER A 57 -6.72 -5.99 -5.12
CA SER A 57 -6.36 -6.88 -4.01
C SER A 57 -7.59 -7.52 -3.39
N PRO A 58 -7.49 -8.76 -2.88
CA PRO A 58 -8.57 -9.36 -2.11
C PRO A 58 -8.79 -8.61 -0.78
N PRO A 59 -10.01 -8.64 -0.19
CA PRO A 59 -10.33 -7.93 1.05
C PRO A 59 -9.49 -8.32 2.27
N ASN A 60 -8.88 -9.51 2.28
CA ASN A 60 -8.02 -9.98 3.36
C ASN A 60 -6.52 -9.73 3.11
N ALA A 61 -6.17 -8.93 2.09
CA ALA A 61 -4.78 -8.63 1.79
C ALA A 61 -4.08 -7.96 2.98
N ARG A 62 -2.81 -8.34 3.18
CA ARG A 62 -1.91 -7.69 4.15
C ARG A 62 -1.06 -6.68 3.41
N VAL A 63 -1.12 -5.42 3.84
CA VAL A 63 -0.58 -4.28 3.11
C VAL A 63 0.49 -3.58 3.94
N GLY A 64 1.70 -3.49 3.38
CA GLY A 64 2.70 -2.53 3.84
C GLY A 64 2.56 -1.23 3.06
N VAL A 65 2.49 -0.11 3.77
CA VAL A 65 2.47 1.25 3.22
C VAL A 65 3.78 1.95 3.57
N LEU A 66 4.46 2.47 2.56
CA LEU A 66 5.68 3.27 2.70
C LEU A 66 5.36 4.71 2.29
N VAL A 67 5.65 5.64 3.18
CA VAL A 67 5.56 7.09 2.95
C VAL A 67 6.83 7.72 3.52
N ASP A 68 7.19 8.92 3.10
CA ASP A 68 8.32 9.66 3.68
C ASP A 68 7.89 10.71 4.71
N HIS A 69 6.58 10.87 4.93
CA HIS A 69 6.00 11.78 5.89
C HIS A 69 5.64 11.09 7.22
N ASP A 70 6.36 11.43 8.30
CA ASP A 70 6.19 10.86 9.64
C ASP A 70 4.77 11.01 10.21
N GLU A 71 4.18 12.20 10.18
CA GLU A 71 2.81 12.43 10.69
C GLU A 71 1.76 11.62 9.91
N LEU A 72 1.93 11.48 8.60
CA LEU A 72 1.05 10.66 7.77
C LEU A 72 1.14 9.18 8.16
N ALA A 73 2.35 8.64 8.30
CA ALA A 73 2.56 7.26 8.75
C ALA A 73 1.94 7.02 10.15
N GLY A 74 2.15 7.96 11.07
CA GLY A 74 1.57 7.93 12.42
C GLY A 74 0.05 7.93 12.40
N ASN A 75 -0.57 8.84 11.64
CA ASN A 75 -2.03 8.91 11.49
C ASN A 75 -2.61 7.62 10.93
N VAL A 76 -1.98 7.02 9.91
CA VAL A 76 -2.42 5.74 9.32
C VAL A 76 -2.38 4.62 10.36
N ASN A 77 -1.26 4.45 11.07
CA ASN A 77 -1.13 3.41 12.09
C ASN A 77 -2.13 3.60 13.24
N ASN A 78 -2.32 4.83 13.72
CA ASN A 78 -3.30 5.14 14.76
C ASN A 78 -4.74 4.86 14.28
N ALA A 79 -5.05 5.13 13.01
CA ALA A 79 -6.37 4.83 12.44
C ALA A 79 -6.63 3.33 12.34
N ILE A 80 -5.62 2.53 11.98
CA ILE A 80 -5.72 1.07 11.93
C ILE A 80 -5.92 0.51 13.34
N LEU A 81 -5.15 0.97 14.32
CA LEU A 81 -5.31 0.55 15.72
C LEU A 81 -6.70 0.90 16.26
N ALA A 82 -7.25 2.05 15.89
CA ALA A 82 -8.61 2.43 16.26
C ALA A 82 -9.66 1.44 15.74
N THR A 83 -9.50 0.93 14.51
CA THR A 83 -10.44 -0.06 13.94
C THR A 83 -10.40 -1.42 14.66
N GLN A 84 -9.29 -1.74 15.31
CA GLN A 84 -9.09 -3.00 16.04
C GLN A 84 -9.47 -2.88 17.52
N HIS A 85 -9.59 -1.66 18.05
CA HIS A 85 -9.87 -1.42 19.46
C HIS A 85 -11.39 -1.41 19.75
N PRO A 86 -11.87 -2.02 20.85
CA PRO A 86 -13.31 -2.16 21.12
C PRO A 86 -14.11 -0.85 21.21
N ASP A 87 -13.48 0.25 21.62
CA ASP A 87 -14.13 1.56 21.73
C ASP A 87 -14.03 2.41 20.44
N GLY A 88 -13.36 1.88 19.40
CA GLY A 88 -13.14 2.55 18.13
C GLY A 88 -12.20 3.77 18.21
N LYS A 89 -11.49 3.97 19.33
CA LYS A 89 -10.63 5.14 19.54
C LYS A 89 -9.16 4.82 19.22
N PRO A 90 -8.46 5.75 18.57
CA PRO A 90 -7.03 5.60 18.34
C PRO A 90 -6.26 5.80 19.67
N PRO A 91 -5.10 5.14 19.84
CA PRO A 91 -4.27 5.32 21.03
C PRO A 91 -3.67 6.73 21.12
N HIS A 92 -3.49 7.40 19.99
CA HIS A 92 -3.12 8.82 19.92
C HIS A 92 -4.11 9.60 19.05
N PRO A 93 -4.38 10.88 19.34
CA PRO A 93 -5.28 11.70 18.53
C PRO A 93 -4.88 11.71 17.05
N LEU A 94 -5.87 11.55 16.17
CA LEU A 94 -5.68 11.74 14.74
C LEU A 94 -5.80 13.23 14.43
N SER A 95 -4.75 13.81 13.88
CA SER A 95 -4.73 15.24 13.53
C SER A 95 -4.30 15.43 12.06
N PRO A 96 -5.08 14.94 11.09
CA PRO A 96 -4.80 15.22 9.69
C PRO A 96 -4.94 16.73 9.42
N PRO A 97 -4.13 17.32 8.52
CA PRO A 97 -4.25 18.72 8.14
C PRO A 97 -5.67 19.07 7.65
N GLN A 98 -6.19 20.25 8.02
CA GLN A 98 -7.61 20.60 7.80
C GLN A 98 -8.06 20.49 6.33
N ASN A 99 -7.18 20.81 5.38
CA ASN A 99 -7.46 20.74 3.95
C ASN A 99 -7.42 19.31 3.38
N THR A 100 -7.11 18.30 4.20
CA THR A 100 -7.07 16.88 3.78
C THR A 100 -8.30 16.08 4.23
N THR A 101 -9.28 16.68 4.93
CA THR A 101 -10.39 15.95 5.59
C THR A 101 -11.11 14.95 4.67
N ASN A 102 -11.41 15.34 3.42
CA ASN A 102 -12.09 14.45 2.48
C ASN A 102 -11.20 13.27 2.04
N HIS A 103 -9.91 13.53 1.79
CA HIS A 103 -8.95 12.48 1.47
C HIS A 103 -8.72 11.56 2.67
N TRP A 104 -8.64 12.11 3.88
CA TRP A 104 -8.52 11.35 5.11
C TRP A 104 -9.71 10.41 5.36
N ARG A 105 -10.94 10.88 5.11
CA ARG A 105 -12.13 10.03 5.20
C ARG A 105 -12.06 8.85 4.24
N GLY A 106 -11.62 9.10 3.00
CA GLY A 106 -11.43 8.05 1.99
C GLY A 106 -10.34 7.05 2.36
N ILE A 107 -9.18 7.54 2.82
CA ILE A 107 -8.09 6.71 3.36
C ILE A 107 -8.63 5.78 4.44
N ARG A 108 -9.33 6.31 5.46
CA ARG A 108 -9.89 5.48 6.55
C ARG A 108 -10.83 4.40 6.04
N ALA A 109 -11.72 4.73 5.09
CA ALA A 109 -12.64 3.77 4.51
C ALA A 109 -11.92 2.65 3.75
N ARG A 110 -10.79 2.95 3.08
CA ARG A 110 -9.98 1.93 2.40
C ARG A 110 -9.18 1.08 3.37
N LEU A 111 -8.61 1.69 4.42
CA LEU A 111 -7.86 0.96 5.44
C LEU A 111 -8.71 -0.13 6.12
N SER A 112 -10.00 0.15 6.38
CA SER A 112 -10.92 -0.85 6.95
C SER A 112 -11.28 -2.00 6.00
N GLY A 113 -10.94 -1.91 4.71
CA GLY A 113 -11.22 -2.93 3.71
C GLY A 113 -10.12 -3.97 3.53
N PHE A 114 -9.00 -3.86 4.25
CA PHE A 114 -7.87 -4.79 4.18
C PHE A 114 -7.76 -5.61 5.46
N GLY A 115 -7.17 -6.81 5.37
CA GLY A 115 -7.03 -7.71 6.51
C GLY A 115 -6.00 -7.24 7.54
N GLU A 116 -4.88 -6.70 7.07
CA GLU A 116 -3.87 -6.06 7.92
C GLU A 116 -3.23 -4.91 7.13
N VAL A 117 -2.99 -3.78 7.79
CA VAL A 117 -2.22 -2.68 7.20
C VAL A 117 -1.17 -2.23 8.20
N ARG A 118 0.03 -1.89 7.73
CA ARG A 118 1.06 -1.20 8.52
C ARG A 118 1.72 -0.13 7.68
N ALA A 119 1.84 1.08 8.22
CA ALA A 119 2.60 2.15 7.62
C ALA A 119 3.98 2.25 8.25
N ALA A 120 5.00 2.45 7.42
CA ALA A 120 6.35 2.78 7.84
C ALA A 120 6.79 4.05 7.12
N ARG A 121 7.49 4.92 7.87
CA ARG A 121 8.17 6.06 7.29
C ARG A 121 9.53 5.62 6.74
N ILE A 122 9.86 6.08 5.54
CA ILE A 122 11.15 5.87 4.87
C ILE A 122 11.77 7.23 4.52
N ASN A 123 13.05 7.28 4.14
CA ASN A 123 13.60 8.53 3.60
C ASN A 123 13.03 8.78 2.21
N SER A 124 12.82 10.05 1.87
CA SER A 124 12.28 10.45 0.56
C SER A 124 13.17 9.97 -0.58
N GLU A 125 14.50 10.01 -0.41
CA GLU A 125 15.47 9.50 -1.41
C GLU A 125 15.36 7.99 -1.65
N ASP A 126 14.88 7.24 -0.65
CA ASP A 126 14.65 5.80 -0.74
C ASP A 126 13.22 5.48 -1.20
N ASN A 127 12.35 6.48 -1.34
CA ASN A 127 10.96 6.29 -1.70
C ASN A 127 10.81 6.07 -3.21
N PRO A 128 10.43 4.86 -3.67
CA PRO A 128 10.35 4.58 -5.11
C PRO A 128 9.22 5.36 -5.81
N ALA A 129 8.28 5.95 -5.06
CA ALA A 129 7.27 6.84 -5.61
C ALA A 129 7.80 8.27 -5.87
N HIS A 130 8.94 8.64 -5.31
CA HIS A 130 9.45 10.01 -5.36
C HIS A 130 9.73 10.54 -6.77
N PRO A 131 10.41 9.79 -7.66
CA PRO A 131 10.59 10.24 -9.05
C PRO A 131 9.25 10.39 -9.77
N LEU A 132 8.27 9.51 -9.49
CA LEU A 132 6.96 9.53 -10.12
C LEU A 132 6.13 10.76 -9.70
N ALA A 133 6.29 11.21 -8.45
CA ALA A 133 5.63 12.42 -7.97
C ALA A 133 6.31 13.70 -8.48
N ASN A 134 7.65 13.72 -8.58
CA ASN A 134 8.41 14.93 -8.89
C ASN A 134 8.59 15.22 -10.37
N ALA A 135 8.46 14.23 -11.24
CA ALA A 135 8.62 14.39 -12.69
C ALA A 135 7.52 13.67 -13.49
N PRO A 136 6.23 13.99 -13.26
CA PRO A 136 5.12 13.23 -13.83
C PRO A 136 5.13 13.16 -15.36
N ASP A 137 5.56 14.22 -16.03
CA ASP A 137 5.65 14.25 -17.50
C ASP A 137 6.70 13.27 -18.06
N GLN A 138 7.79 13.05 -17.33
CA GLN A 138 8.85 12.10 -17.74
C GLN A 138 8.41 10.64 -17.54
N TYR A 139 7.54 10.41 -16.55
CA TYR A 139 7.05 9.08 -16.19
C TYR A 139 5.63 8.80 -16.67
N ALA A 140 5.02 9.66 -17.49
CA ALA A 140 3.66 9.46 -18.01
C ALA A 140 3.44 8.09 -18.69
N HIS A 141 4.50 7.52 -19.28
CA HIS A 141 4.49 6.20 -19.90
C HIS A 141 4.11 5.06 -18.93
N VAL A 142 4.39 5.17 -17.63
CA VAL A 142 4.06 4.11 -16.65
C VAL A 142 2.55 3.98 -16.44
N ASN A 143 1.79 5.05 -16.69
CA ASN A 143 0.33 5.06 -16.56
C ASN A 143 -0.39 4.22 -17.62
N HIS A 144 0.30 3.89 -18.72
CA HIS A 144 -0.24 3.09 -19.81
C HIS A 144 0.14 1.61 -19.71
N GLU A 145 0.88 1.22 -18.67
CA GLU A 145 1.21 -0.17 -18.44
C GLU A 145 -0.05 -0.98 -18.09
N PRO A 146 -0.16 -2.23 -18.57
CA PRO A 146 -1.34 -3.03 -18.33
C PRO A 146 -1.51 -3.35 -16.85
N ASP A 147 -2.76 -3.25 -16.39
CA ASP A 147 -3.15 -3.60 -15.04
C ASP A 147 -2.87 -5.06 -14.73
N ARG A 148 -2.31 -5.32 -13.54
CA ARG A 148 -2.07 -6.67 -13.04
C ARG A 148 -2.81 -6.89 -11.73
N CYS A 149 -3.91 -7.63 -11.80
CA CYS A 149 -4.52 -8.25 -10.62
C CYS A 149 -3.73 -9.51 -10.29
N VAL A 150 -2.68 -9.35 -9.49
CA VAL A 150 -1.90 -10.49 -9.00
C VAL A 150 -2.64 -11.11 -7.82
N LEU A 151 -3.10 -12.34 -8.00
CA LEU A 151 -3.53 -13.14 -6.87
C LEU A 151 -2.29 -13.53 -6.07
N PRO A 152 -2.35 -13.54 -4.72
CA PRO A 152 -1.32 -14.19 -3.94
C PRO A 152 -1.13 -15.59 -4.50
N GLY A 153 0.10 -15.96 -4.85
CA GLY A 153 0.37 -17.36 -5.16
C GLY A 153 -0.13 -18.18 -3.98
N SER A 154 -0.95 -19.20 -4.24
CA SER A 154 -1.19 -20.23 -3.23
C SER A 154 0.19 -20.60 -2.70
N ALA A 155 0.43 -20.43 -1.39
CA ALA A 155 1.61 -21.02 -0.80
C ALA A 155 1.56 -22.48 -1.23
N GLU A 156 2.48 -22.89 -2.11
CA GLU A 156 2.62 -24.29 -2.45
C GLU A 156 2.78 -24.96 -1.09
N SER A 157 1.74 -25.69 -0.69
CA SER A 157 1.84 -26.54 0.48
C SER A 157 3.06 -27.39 0.18
N PRO A 158 4.10 -27.42 1.04
CA PRO A 158 5.18 -28.36 0.82
C PRO A 158 4.46 -29.69 0.67
N THR A 159 4.56 -30.30 -0.50
CA THR A 159 4.04 -31.63 -0.75
C THR A 159 4.75 -32.50 0.26
N SER A 160 4.11 -32.71 1.41
CA SER A 160 4.59 -33.65 2.38
C SER A 160 4.32 -34.98 1.71
N GLU A 161 5.31 -35.46 0.96
CA GLU A 161 5.40 -36.83 0.50
C GLU A 161 5.65 -37.70 1.73
N PHE A 162 4.70 -37.71 2.67
CA PHE A 162 4.55 -38.81 3.59
C PHE A 162 3.74 -39.84 2.82
N PRO A 163 4.35 -40.96 2.39
CA PRO A 163 3.58 -42.03 1.78
C PRO A 163 2.50 -42.48 2.77
N PRO A 164 1.33 -42.92 2.29
CA PRO A 164 0.30 -43.46 3.17
C PRO A 164 0.87 -44.62 4.00
N PRO A 165 0.43 -44.79 5.25
CA PRO A 165 1.03 -45.70 6.25
C PRO A 165 1.10 -47.16 5.80
N SER A 166 0.39 -47.54 4.74
CA SER A 166 0.45 -48.86 4.11
C SER A 166 1.77 -49.22 3.42
N ARG A 167 2.76 -48.31 3.34
CA ARG A 167 4.09 -48.56 2.73
C ARG A 167 5.28 -48.57 3.70
N ALA A 168 5.07 -48.31 4.99
CA ALA A 168 6.17 -48.30 5.97
C ALA A 168 6.63 -49.72 6.41
N ASP A 169 5.75 -50.73 6.30
CA ASP A 169 6.02 -52.09 6.79
C ASP A 169 6.39 -53.06 5.66
N ARG A 170 7.49 -52.80 4.95
CA ARG A 170 8.23 -53.89 4.29
C ARG A 170 9.56 -54.08 4.99
N HIS A 171 9.55 -54.95 6.00
CA HIS A 171 10.75 -55.68 6.40
C HIS A 171 11.30 -56.39 5.17
N ALA A 172 12.50 -55.99 4.73
CA ALA A 172 13.31 -56.80 3.84
C ALA A 172 13.78 -58.02 4.65
N SER A 173 13.28 -59.20 4.29
CA SER A 173 13.83 -60.50 4.69
C SER A 173 14.26 -61.25 3.44
N ASP A 174 15.41 -61.92 3.59
CA ASP A 174 16.26 -62.67 2.65
C ASP A 174 17.06 -61.89 1.59
#